data_AF-A0A1H6ST51-F1
#
_entry.id   AF-A0A1H6ST51-F1
#
_cell.length_a   1.000
_cell.length_b   1.000
_cell.length_c   1.000
_cell.angle_alpha   90.00
_cell.angle_beta   90.00
_cell.angle_gamma   90.00
#
_symmetry.space_group_name_H-M   'P 1'
#
loop_
_entity.id
_entity.type
_entity.pdbx_description
1 polymer ?
#
loop_
_entity_poly.entity_id
_entity_poly.type
_entity_poly.pdbx_seq_one_letter_code
_entity_poly.pdbx_strand_id
1 'polypeptide(L)' 'MGLFNKLTGPVFLKESYNAEVQLKKLKALEEKLDEKGKDIVRRDIKYLEYGIAGEKNIAFELKNSHLPMYV' A
#
# COMPACT_ATOMS: atom_id res chain seq x y z
N MET A 1 -35.52 13.70 -3.85
CA MET A 1 -34.26 12.92 -3.80
C MET A 1 -33.30 13.56 -4.79
N GLY A 2 -32.24 14.30 -4.51
CA GLY A 2 -31.53 14.71 -3.30
C GLY A 2 -30.24 15.35 -3.84
N LEU A 3 -30.20 16.67 -3.93
CA LEU A 3 -29.23 17.52 -4.65
C LEU A 3 -27.78 17.52 -4.10
N PHE A 4 -27.32 16.43 -3.48
CA PHE A 4 -26.07 16.40 -2.69
C PHE A 4 -25.13 15.21 -2.92
N ASN A 5 -25.13 14.59 -4.10
CA ASN A 5 -24.02 13.72 -4.51
C ASN A 5 -22.91 14.53 -5.22
N LYS A 6 -22.46 15.64 -4.63
CA LYS A 6 -21.22 16.26 -5.09
C LYS A 6 -20.08 15.45 -4.50
N LEU A 7 -19.48 14.57 -5.31
CA LEU A 7 -18.15 14.05 -5.01
C LEU A 7 -17.23 15.26 -4.82
N THR A 8 -16.88 15.58 -3.57
CA THR A 8 -16.02 16.71 -3.22
C THR A 8 -14.52 16.35 -3.27
N GLY A 9 -14.22 15.08 -3.53
CA GLY A 9 -12.88 14.52 -3.64
C GLY A 9 -12.93 13.02 -3.94
N PRO A 10 -11.79 12.34 -3.94
CA PRO A 10 -11.74 10.91 -4.27
C PRO A 10 -12.33 10.04 -3.16
N VAL A 11 -13.04 8.99 -3.57
CA VAL A 11 -13.63 7.98 -2.69
C VAL A 11 -12.88 6.66 -2.88
N PHE A 12 -12.18 6.23 -1.83
CA PHE A 12 -11.45 4.97 -1.80
C PHE A 12 -12.41 3.81 -1.48
N LEU A 13 -12.61 2.90 -2.42
CA LEU A 13 -13.53 1.76 -2.33
C LEU A 13 -12.94 0.61 -1.50
N LYS A 14 -11.61 0.47 -1.50
CA LYS A 14 -10.91 -0.58 -0.74
C LYS A 14 -9.47 -0.17 -0.42
N GLU A 15 -9.20 0.06 0.85
CA GLU A 15 -7.82 0.16 1.34
C GLU A 15 -7.25 -1.27 1.45
N SER A 16 -6.33 -1.63 0.56
CA SER A 16 -5.73 -2.97 0.49
C SER A 16 -4.68 -3.15 1.59
N TYR A 17 -4.95 -3.99 2.59
CA TYR A 17 -4.00 -4.35 3.65
C TYR A 17 -3.07 -5.50 3.27
N ASN A 18 -3.12 -5.97 2.02
CA ASN A 18 -2.49 -7.23 1.62
C ASN A 18 -0.95 -7.13 1.63
N ALA A 19 -0.41 -5.96 1.26
CA ALA A 19 1.02 -5.70 1.24
C ALA A 19 1.63 -5.69 2.66
N GLU A 20 0.93 -5.13 3.65
CA GLU A 20 1.40 -5.13 5.04
C GLU A 20 1.40 -6.55 5.65
N VAL A 21 0.40 -7.37 5.30
CA VAL A 21 0.35 -8.79 5.69
C VAL A 21 1.50 -9.57 5.05
N GLN A 22 1.78 -9.33 3.77
CA GLN A 22 2.90 -9.93 3.06
C GLN A 22 4.25 -9.53 3.69
N LEU A 23 4.42 -8.27 4.04
CA LEU A 23 5.64 -7.76 4.71
C LEU A 23 5.89 -8.49 6.04
N LYS A 24 4.84 -8.67 6.85
CA LYS A 24 4.95 -9.44 8.12
C LYS A 24 5.37 -10.88 7.87
N LYS A 25 4.83 -11.54 6.85
CA LYS A 25 5.19 -12.91 6.47
C LYS A 25 6.64 -13.02 6.01
N LEU A 26 7.12 -12.05 5.22
CA LEU A 26 8.51 -12.02 4.75
C LEU A 26 9.50 -11.80 5.90
N LYS A 27 9.20 -10.90 6.84
CA LYS A 27 10.02 -10.69 8.05
C LYS A 27 10.10 -11.95 8.92
N ALA A 28 8.98 -12.66 9.09
CA ALA A 28 8.96 -13.93 9.80
C ALA A 28 9.67 -15.08 9.06
N LEU A 29 9.79 -14.97 7.72
CA LEU A 29 10.53 -15.93 6.89
C LEU A 29 12.04 -15.69 6.96
N GLU A 30 12.48 -14.43 6.99
CA GLU A 30 13.90 -14.05 7.07
C GLU A 30 14.63 -14.73 8.24
N GLU A 31 13.97 -14.82 9.41
CA GLU A 31 14.55 -15.43 10.62
C GLU A 31 14.84 -16.94 10.48
N LYS A 32 14.24 -17.60 9.48
CA LYS A 32 14.31 -19.06 9.29
C LYS A 32 15.26 -19.46 8.15
N LEU A 33 15.83 -18.49 7.44
CA LEU A 33 16.67 -18.75 6.26
C LEU A 33 18.16 -18.72 6.58
N ASP A 34 18.94 -19.30 5.68
CA ASP A 34 20.39 -19.14 5.62
C ASP A 34 20.76 -17.76 5.05
N GLU A 35 22.04 -17.37 5.14
CA GLU A 35 22.48 -16.02 4.72
C GLU A 35 22.15 -15.72 3.24
N LYS A 36 22.24 -16.72 2.34
CA LYS A 36 21.84 -16.55 0.94
C LYS A 36 20.34 -16.30 0.79
N GLY A 37 19.49 -17.04 1.52
CA GLY A 37 18.05 -16.84 1.53
C GLY A 37 17.67 -15.49 2.15
N LYS A 38 18.36 -15.06 3.22
CA LYS A 38 18.14 -13.76 3.86
C LYS A 38 18.41 -12.61 2.90
N ASP A 39 19.48 -12.65 2.10
CA ASP A 39 19.78 -11.59 1.15
C ASP A 39 18.66 -11.40 0.11
N ILE A 40 18.08 -12.50 -0.37
CA ILE A 40 16.94 -12.47 -1.28
C ILE A 40 15.72 -11.87 -0.60
N VAL A 41 15.36 -12.37 0.59
CA VAL A 41 14.17 -11.91 1.32
C VAL A 41 14.30 -10.46 1.76
N ARG A 42 15.49 -10.01 2.18
CA ARG A 42 15.75 -8.60 2.52
C ARG A 42 15.56 -7.67 1.35
N ARG A 43 15.98 -8.09 0.15
CA ARG A 43 15.75 -7.32 -1.08
C ARG A 43 14.25 -7.21 -1.36
N ASP A 44 13.53 -8.31 -1.26
CA ASP A 44 12.09 -8.34 -1.52
C ASP A 44 11.30 -7.53 -0.47
N ILE A 45 11.71 -7.57 0.80
CA ILE A 45 11.21 -6.71 1.88
C ILE A 45 11.39 -5.23 1.52
N LYS A 46 12.60 -4.82 1.08
CA LYS A 46 12.86 -3.43 0.67
C LYS A 46 11.98 -2.98 -0.48
N TYR A 47 11.83 -3.81 -1.52
CA TYR A 47 10.97 -3.48 -2.66
C TYR A 47 9.50 -3.35 -2.25
N LEU A 48 9.03 -4.23 -1.36
CA LEU A 48 7.67 -4.16 -0.85
C LEU A 48 7.46 -2.91 0.03
N GLU A 49 8.44 -2.55 0.87
CA GLU A 49 8.39 -1.33 1.69
C GLU A 49 8.36 -0.07 0.80
N TYR A 50 9.13 -0.03 -0.29
CA TYR A 50 9.07 1.07 -1.26
C TYR A 50 7.73 1.14 -1.98
N GLY A 51 7.16 -0.01 -2.38
CA GLY A 51 5.83 -0.08 -2.98
C GLY A 51 4.75 0.48 -2.05
N ILE A 52 4.73 0.03 -0.78
CA ILE A 52 3.80 0.51 0.24
C ILE A 52 3.95 2.02 0.46
N ALA A 53 5.18 2.53 0.54
CA ALA A 53 5.42 3.96 0.70
C ALA A 53 4.93 4.76 -0.51
N GLY A 54 5.18 4.28 -1.73
CA GLY A 54 4.69 4.88 -2.97
C GLY A 54 3.16 4.92 -3.04
N GLU A 55 2.50 3.81 -2.73
CA GLU A 55 1.03 3.74 -2.66
C GLU A 55 0.45 4.72 -1.63
N LYS A 56 1.07 4.83 -0.44
CA LYS A 56 0.65 5.79 0.59
C LYS A 56 0.80 7.24 0.13
N ASN A 57 1.87 7.56 -0.59
CA ASN A 57 2.06 8.90 -1.19
C ASN A 57 1.02 9.20 -2.26
N ILE A 58 0.77 8.27 -3.18
CA ILE A 58 -0.26 8.43 -4.22
C ILE A 58 -1.64 8.60 -3.58
N ALA A 59 -1.97 7.78 -2.57
CA ALA A 59 -3.24 7.91 -1.85
C ALA A 59 -3.38 9.28 -1.17
N PHE A 60 -2.29 9.81 -0.60
CA PHE A 60 -2.26 11.15 -0.02
C PHE A 60 -2.45 12.24 -1.08
N GLU A 61 -1.74 12.18 -2.19
CA GLU A 61 -1.87 13.12 -3.31
C GLU A 61 -3.30 13.12 -3.86
N LEU A 62 -3.87 11.94 -4.07
CA LEU A 62 -5.24 11.78 -4.52
C LEU A 62 -6.22 12.41 -3.52
N LYS A 63 -6.14 12.09 -2.21
CA LYS A 63 -7.01 12.69 -1.18
C LYS A 63 -6.99 14.22 -1.20
N ASN A 64 -5.86 14.83 -1.56
CA ASN A 64 -5.70 16.29 -1.63
C ASN A 64 -5.88 16.87 -3.04
N SER A 65 -6.13 16.04 -4.06
CA SER A 65 -6.31 16.49 -5.44
C SER A 65 -7.63 17.22 -5.69
N HIS A 66 -8.61 17.04 -4.80
CA HIS A 66 -10.00 17.50 -4.97
C HIS A 66 -10.66 17.00 -6.27
N LEU A 67 -10.10 15.95 -6.88
CA LEU A 67 -10.64 15.32 -8.07
C LEU A 67 -11.73 14.33 -7.67
N PRO A 68 -12.96 14.49 -8.17
CA PRO A 68 -14.03 13.53 -7.92
C PRO A 68 -13.77 12.24 -8.71
N MET A 69 -13.28 11.20 -8.04
CA MET A 69 -13.03 9.89 -8.64
C MET A 69 -13.20 8.75 -7.63
N TYR A 70 -13.44 7.53 -8.13
CA TYR A 70 -13.45 6.31 -7.31
C TYR A 70 -12.12 5.57 -7.49
N VAL A 71 -11.52 5.14 -6.38
CA VAL A 71 -10.20 4.48 -6.33
C VAL A 71 -10.28 3.18 -5.55
#